data_AF-A0A974Y5M5-F1
#
_entry.id   AF-A0A974Y5M5-F1
#
_cell.length_a   1.000
_cell.length_b   1.000
_cell.length_c   1.000
_cell.angle_alpha   90.00
_cell.angle_beta   90.00
_cell.angle_gamma   90.00
#
_symmetry.space_group_name_H-M   'P 1'
#
loop_
_entity.id
_entity.type
_entity.pdbx_description
1 polymer ?
#
loop_
_entity_poly.entity_id
_entity_poly.type
_entity_poly.pdbx_seq_one_letter_code
_entity_poly.pdbx_strand_id
1 'polypeptide(L)'
;MKRCPELQDLSREHHTALALVVRLKRAAASGDEAQVEAACRRTCEVFAGELLPHFHVEERDLLPALEAAGASAVVARTLLEHRALQRLVRELELPDPDVLLRFAELMSAHVRFEERELFEVAEDLLGREALARLLGHPGH
;
A
#
# COMPACT_ATOMS: atom_id res chain seq x y z
N MET A 1 5.29 -5.09 20.74
CA MET A 1 5.97 -3.78 20.83
C MET A 1 5.05 -2.74 20.20
N LYS A 2 5.00 -1.48 20.65
CA LYS A 2 4.30 -0.43 19.88
C LYS A 2 5.26 0.04 18.79
N ARG A 3 4.82 0.07 17.53
CA ARG A 3 5.65 0.53 16.41
C ARG A 3 6.23 1.91 16.67
N CYS A 4 7.37 2.24 16.07
CA CYS A 4 7.87 3.62 16.10
C CYS A 4 6.85 4.59 15.46
N PRO A 5 6.81 5.87 15.87
CA PRO A 5 5.82 6.84 15.37
C PRO A 5 5.78 6.95 13.85
N GLU A 6 6.93 6.85 13.20
CA GLU A 6 7.05 7.03 11.75
C GLU A 6 6.42 5.87 10.98
N LEU A 7 6.59 4.63 11.46
CA LEU A 7 5.87 3.48 10.93
C LEU A 7 4.37 3.54 11.28
N GLN A 8 3.99 4.16 12.41
CA GLN A 8 2.57 4.35 12.74
C GLN A 8 1.86 5.27 11.75
N ASP A 9 2.55 6.27 11.19
CA ASP A 9 1.95 7.17 10.20
C ASP A 9 1.65 6.42 8.89
N LEU A 10 2.60 5.64 8.36
CA LEU A 10 2.36 4.71 7.24
C LEU A 10 1.23 3.72 7.57
N SER A 11 1.23 3.19 8.80
CA SER A 11 0.17 2.27 9.25
C SER A 11 -1.20 2.94 9.27
N ARG A 12 -1.32 4.26 9.54
CA ARG A 12 -2.62 4.94 9.51
C ARG A 12 -3.17 5.01 8.08
N GLU A 13 -2.30 5.25 7.10
CA GLU A 13 -2.67 5.26 5.68
C GLU A 13 -3.19 3.89 5.24
N HIS A 14 -2.61 2.79 5.75
CA HIS A 14 -3.12 1.44 5.56
C HIS A 14 -4.57 1.24 6.04
N HIS A 15 -4.99 1.88 7.14
CA HIS A 15 -6.37 1.76 7.61
C HIS A 15 -7.35 2.37 6.60
N THR A 16 -6.98 3.49 5.98
CA THR A 16 -7.76 4.11 4.91
C THR A 16 -7.82 3.22 3.68
N ALA A 17 -6.69 2.61 3.29
CA ALA A 17 -6.63 1.65 2.19
C ALA A 17 -7.54 0.43 2.44
N LEU A 18 -7.53 -0.13 3.65
CA LEU A 18 -8.41 -1.25 4.01
C LEU A 18 -9.89 -0.87 4.05
N ALA A 19 -10.22 0.36 4.47
CA ALA A 19 -11.58 0.87 4.40
C ALA A 19 -12.06 1.00 2.94
N LEU A 20 -11.18 1.40 2.02
CA LEU A 20 -11.46 1.40 0.59
C LEU A 20 -11.72 -0.03 0.11
N VAL A 21 -10.83 -0.99 0.40
CA VAL A 21 -10.98 -2.41 0.03
C VAL A 21 -12.36 -2.98 0.35
N VAL A 22 -12.89 -2.71 1.56
CA VAL A 22 -14.23 -3.18 1.96
C VAL A 22 -15.33 -2.64 1.04
N ARG A 23 -15.24 -1.37 0.66
CA ARG A 23 -16.19 -0.73 -0.26
C ARG A 23 -16.07 -1.31 -1.67
N LEU A 24 -14.85 -1.53 -2.15
CA LEU A 24 -14.60 -2.09 -3.48
C LEU A 24 -15.18 -3.49 -3.62
N LYS A 25 -14.94 -4.36 -2.64
CA LYS A 25 -15.52 -5.72 -2.63
C LYS A 25 -17.04 -5.71 -2.64
N ARG A 26 -17.66 -4.78 -1.91
CA ARG A 26 -19.12 -4.61 -1.92
C ARG A 26 -19.62 -4.14 -3.28
N ALA A 27 -18.96 -3.16 -3.90
CA ALA A 27 -19.34 -2.65 -5.21
C ALA A 27 -19.18 -3.71 -6.32
N ALA A 28 -18.08 -4.47 -6.32
CA ALA A 28 -17.88 -5.56 -7.28
C ALA A 28 -18.96 -6.66 -7.16
N ALA A 29 -19.42 -6.94 -5.94
CA ALA A 29 -20.45 -7.96 -5.68
C ALA A 29 -21.90 -7.46 -5.83
N SER A 30 -22.13 -6.18 -6.11
CA SER A 30 -23.48 -5.61 -6.11
C SER A 30 -24.31 -5.95 -7.35
N GLY A 31 -23.65 -6.26 -8.48
CA GLY A 31 -24.29 -6.37 -9.79
C GLY A 31 -24.83 -5.05 -10.34
N ASP A 32 -24.49 -3.92 -9.71
CA ASP A 32 -24.91 -2.56 -10.10
C ASP A 32 -23.75 -1.85 -10.81
N GLU A 33 -23.89 -1.67 -12.13
CA GLU A 33 -22.89 -1.03 -12.99
C GLU A 33 -22.52 0.38 -12.52
N ALA A 34 -23.48 1.17 -12.02
CA ALA A 34 -23.22 2.52 -11.56
C ALA A 34 -22.38 2.53 -10.27
N GLN A 35 -22.57 1.53 -9.39
CA GLN A 35 -21.74 1.36 -8.20
C GLN A 35 -20.33 0.91 -8.56
N VAL A 36 -20.18 0.01 -9.52
CA VAL A 36 -18.87 -0.44 -10.02
C VAL A 36 -18.11 0.73 -10.64
N GLU A 37 -18.76 1.51 -11.51
CA GLU A 37 -18.15 2.67 -12.15
C GLU A 37 -17.70 3.72 -11.11
N ALA A 38 -18.57 4.04 -10.14
CA ALA A 38 -18.22 4.96 -9.07
C ALA A 38 -17.04 4.46 -8.21
N ALA A 39 -17.00 3.16 -7.92
CA ALA A 39 -15.90 2.55 -7.18
C ALA A 39 -14.58 2.54 -7.98
N CYS A 40 -14.62 2.30 -9.28
CA CYS A 40 -13.44 2.38 -10.15
C CYS A 40 -12.87 3.80 -10.16
N ARG A 41 -13.70 4.82 -10.44
CA ARG A 41 -13.27 6.23 -10.40
C ARG A 41 -12.66 6.62 -9.05
N ARG A 42 -13.33 6.25 -7.96
CA ARG A 42 -12.83 6.52 -6.60
C ARG A 42 -11.51 5.82 -6.33
N THR A 43 -11.32 4.61 -6.85
CA THR A 43 -10.06 3.88 -6.70
C THR A 43 -8.93 4.60 -7.42
N CYS A 44 -9.14 5.07 -8.65
CA CYS A 44 -8.15 5.85 -9.39
C CYS A 44 -7.78 7.15 -8.66
N GLU A 45 -8.76 7.87 -8.12
CA GLU A 45 -8.54 9.10 -7.33
C GLU A 45 -7.71 8.84 -6.06
N VAL A 46 -8.12 7.88 -5.24
CA VAL A 46 -7.40 7.53 -3.99
C VAL A 46 -6.01 6.98 -4.31
N PHE A 47 -5.88 6.21 -5.39
CA PHE A 47 -4.58 5.70 -5.80
C PHE A 47 -3.61 6.83 -6.13
N ALA A 48 -4.03 7.79 -6.94
CA ALA A 48 -3.18 8.90 -7.33
C ALA A 48 -2.88 9.85 -6.15
N GLY A 49 -3.85 10.10 -5.28
CA GLY A 49 -3.74 11.08 -4.20
C GLY A 49 -3.15 10.57 -2.89
N GLU A 50 -3.28 9.28 -2.59
CA GLU A 50 -2.93 8.70 -1.29
C GLU A 50 -1.97 7.51 -1.43
N LEU A 51 -2.33 6.48 -2.21
CA LEU A 51 -1.55 5.24 -2.26
C LEU A 51 -0.23 5.40 -3.03
N LEU A 52 -0.22 6.16 -4.13
CA LEU A 52 0.99 6.36 -4.91
C LEU A 52 2.03 7.17 -4.13
N PRO A 53 1.69 8.30 -3.46
CA PRO A 53 2.60 8.98 -2.54
C PRO A 53 3.12 8.07 -1.42
N HIS A 54 2.25 7.24 -0.83
CA HIS A 54 2.64 6.25 0.17
C HIS A 54 3.74 5.30 -0.35
N PHE A 55 3.50 4.66 -1.50
CA PHE A 55 4.50 3.79 -2.14
C PHE A 55 5.82 4.52 -2.43
N HIS A 56 5.77 5.80 -2.79
CA HIS A 56 7.00 6.57 -3.03
C HIS A 56 7.83 6.77 -1.76
N VAL A 57 7.20 6.97 -0.61
CA VAL A 57 7.92 7.06 0.68
C VAL A 57 8.62 5.73 0.96
N GLU A 58 7.91 4.61 0.79
CA GLU A 58 8.49 3.29 1.03
C GLU A 58 9.62 2.98 0.05
N GLU A 59 9.40 3.16 -1.25
CA GLU A 59 10.37 2.86 -2.30
C GLU A 59 11.60 3.76 -2.26
N ARG A 60 11.46 5.02 -1.82
CA ARG A 60 12.57 5.97 -1.73
C ARG A 60 13.37 5.82 -0.44
N ASP A 61 12.70 5.63 0.69
CA ASP A 61 13.33 5.79 2.01
C ASP A 61 13.46 4.44 2.75
N LEU A 62 12.40 3.63 2.80
CA LEU A 62 12.37 2.41 3.60
C LEU A 62 13.04 1.22 2.90
N LEU A 63 12.60 0.93 1.68
CA LEU A 63 13.04 -0.27 0.94
C LEU A 63 14.54 -0.27 0.63
N PRO A 64 15.19 0.85 0.25
CA PRO A 64 16.63 0.86 0.02
C PRO A 64 17.44 0.57 1.29
N ALA A 65 16.97 1.05 2.45
CA ALA A 65 17.62 0.78 3.73
C ALA A 65 17.48 -0.70 4.13
N LEU A 66 16.31 -1.29 3.91
CA LEU A 66 16.06 -2.72 4.11
C LEU A 66 16.92 -3.59 3.17
N GLU A 67 17.04 -3.20 1.91
CA GLU A 67 17.89 -3.89 0.93
C GLU A 67 19.36 -3.89 1.39
N ALA A 68 19.86 -2.72 1.82
CA ALA A 68 21.22 -2.58 2.33
C ALA A 68 21.46 -3.39 3.63
N ALA A 69 20.41 -3.63 4.42
CA ALA A 69 20.44 -4.47 5.60
C ALA A 69 20.29 -5.99 5.29
N GLY A 70 20.18 -6.37 4.02
CA GLY A 70 20.08 -7.77 3.57
C GLY A 70 18.67 -8.35 3.54
N ALA A 71 17.63 -7.51 3.65
CA ALA A 71 16.22 -7.93 3.63
C ALA A 71 15.63 -8.00 2.20
N SER A 72 16.40 -8.49 1.22
CA SER A 72 16.03 -8.43 -0.20
C SER A 72 14.72 -9.15 -0.56
N ALA A 73 14.35 -10.19 0.20
CA ALA A 73 13.13 -10.95 -0.07
C ALA A 73 11.85 -10.11 0.17
N VAL A 74 11.79 -9.37 1.29
CA VAL A 74 10.63 -8.52 1.59
C VAL A 74 10.58 -7.31 0.67
N VAL A 75 11.74 -6.72 0.35
CA VAL A 75 11.85 -5.60 -0.60
C VAL A 75 11.35 -6.01 -2.00
N ALA A 76 11.82 -7.14 -2.52
CA ALA A 76 11.42 -7.62 -3.83
C ALA A 76 9.91 -7.89 -3.91
N ARG A 77 9.33 -8.43 -2.83
CA ARG A 77 7.88 -8.65 -2.74
C ARG A 77 7.10 -7.33 -2.76
N THR A 78 7.47 -6.36 -1.93
CA THR A 78 6.82 -5.03 -1.89
C THR A 78 6.83 -4.38 -3.28
N LEU A 79 7.99 -4.32 -3.93
CA LEU A 79 8.12 -3.72 -5.26
C LEU A 79 7.29 -4.45 -6.34
N LEU A 80 7.18 -5.78 -6.23
CA LEU A 80 6.36 -6.57 -7.16
C LEU A 80 4.87 -6.27 -6.97
N GLU A 81 4.42 -6.21 -5.72
CA GLU A 81 3.03 -5.91 -5.36
C GLU A 81 2.65 -4.47 -5.75
N HIS A 82 3.52 -3.47 -5.50
CA HIS A 82 3.33 -2.08 -5.94
C HIS A 82 3.12 -1.98 -7.45
N ARG A 83 4.00 -2.61 -8.24
CA ARG A 83 3.89 -2.62 -9.70
C ARG A 83 2.62 -3.32 -10.18
N ALA A 84 2.17 -4.37 -9.48
CA ALA A 84 0.93 -5.06 -9.81
C ALA A 84 -0.29 -4.18 -9.51
N LEU A 85 -0.31 -3.49 -8.36
CA LEU A 85 -1.36 -2.52 -8.01
C LEU A 85 -1.42 -1.35 -8.99
N GLN A 86 -0.26 -0.82 -9.41
CA GLN A 86 -0.16 0.21 -10.44
C GLN A 86 -0.68 -0.25 -11.81
N ARG A 87 -0.56 -1.53 -12.16
CA ARG A 87 -1.16 -2.07 -13.40
C ARG A 87 -2.67 -2.18 -13.28
N LEU A 88 -3.15 -2.76 -12.19
CA LEU A 88 -4.58 -2.95 -11.94
C LEU A 88 -5.33 -1.61 -11.91
N VAL A 89 -4.78 -0.57 -11.30
CA VAL A 89 -5.46 0.74 -11.28
C VAL A 89 -5.60 1.37 -12.67
N ARG A 90 -4.65 1.12 -13.59
CA ARG A 90 -4.77 1.58 -14.98
C ARG A 90 -5.84 0.80 -15.73
N GLU A 91 -5.97 -0.50 -15.46
CA GLU A 91 -7.07 -1.30 -16.01
C GLU A 91 -8.44 -0.77 -15.57
N LEU A 92 -8.55 -0.20 -14.35
CA LEU A 92 -9.78 0.41 -13.81
C LEU A 92 -10.19 1.74 -14.47
N GLU A 93 -9.43 2.27 -15.42
CA GLU A 93 -9.90 3.36 -16.29
C GLU A 93 -11.11 2.92 -17.12
N LEU A 94 -11.23 1.62 -17.36
CA LEU A 94 -12.45 0.98 -17.88
C LEU A 94 -13.14 0.26 -16.70
N PRO A 95 -14.42 0.57 -16.40
CA PRO A 95 -15.12 -0.07 -15.29
C PRO A 95 -15.23 -1.58 -15.48
N ASP A 96 -14.61 -2.33 -14.57
CA ASP A 96 -14.63 -3.79 -14.58
C ASP A 96 -14.69 -4.32 -13.13
N PRO A 97 -15.76 -5.04 -12.74
CA PRO A 97 -15.91 -5.55 -11.38
C PRO A 97 -14.86 -6.61 -11.00
N ASP A 98 -14.37 -7.39 -11.96
CA ASP A 98 -13.37 -8.43 -11.71
C ASP A 98 -11.99 -7.81 -11.46
N VAL A 99 -11.62 -6.78 -12.24
CA VAL A 99 -10.40 -5.99 -12.00
C VAL A 99 -10.49 -5.29 -10.64
N LEU A 100 -11.65 -4.73 -10.31
CA LEU A 100 -11.88 -4.06 -9.03
C LEU A 100 -11.71 -5.02 -7.84
N LEU A 101 -12.24 -6.23 -7.96
CA LEU A 101 -12.08 -7.28 -6.96
C LEU A 101 -10.61 -7.70 -6.81
N ARG A 102 -9.90 -7.93 -7.92
CA ARG A 102 -8.47 -8.27 -7.93
C ARG A 102 -7.62 -7.19 -7.26
N PHE A 103 -7.88 -5.92 -7.55
CA PHE A 103 -7.22 -4.79 -6.88
C PHE A 103 -7.46 -4.83 -5.38
N ALA A 104 -8.72 -4.99 -4.96
CA ALA A 104 -9.09 -5.01 -3.55
C ALA A 104 -8.46 -6.19 -2.78
N GLU A 105 -8.36 -7.36 -3.41
CA GLU A 105 -7.71 -8.53 -2.83
C GLU A 105 -6.21 -8.35 -2.70
N LEU A 106 -5.55 -7.88 -3.76
CA LEU A 106 -4.11 -7.62 -3.74
C LEU A 106 -3.76 -6.55 -2.70
N MET A 107 -4.48 -5.43 -2.68
CA MET A 107 -4.29 -4.36 -1.70
C MET A 107 -4.46 -4.87 -0.25
N SER A 108 -5.47 -5.71 -0.01
CA SER A 108 -5.67 -6.29 1.31
C SER A 108 -4.54 -7.23 1.72
N ALA A 109 -3.99 -8.00 0.78
CA ALA A 109 -2.88 -8.92 1.05
C ALA A 109 -1.58 -8.16 1.29
N HIS A 110 -1.34 -7.14 0.47
CA HIS A 110 -0.20 -6.25 0.54
C HIS A 110 -0.11 -5.52 1.88
N VAL A 111 -1.17 -4.81 2.29
CA VAL A 111 -1.22 -4.14 3.60
C VAL A 111 -0.98 -5.12 4.76
N ARG A 112 -1.58 -6.32 4.70
CA ARG A 112 -1.37 -7.33 5.76
C ARG A 112 0.07 -7.80 5.84
N PHE A 113 0.72 -7.95 4.69
CA PHE A 113 2.13 -8.31 4.60
C PHE A 113 3.01 -7.23 5.19
N GLU A 114 2.78 -5.96 4.83
CA GLU A 114 3.63 -4.88 5.32
C GLU A 114 3.52 -4.70 6.83
N GLU A 115 2.30 -4.75 7.32
CA GLU A 115 2.00 -4.64 8.74
C GLU A 115 2.62 -5.77 9.58
N ARG A 116 2.67 -6.99 9.05
CA ARG A 116 3.06 -8.18 9.84
C ARG A 116 4.47 -8.68 9.57
N GLU A 117 5.06 -8.29 8.46
CA GLU A 117 6.35 -8.82 8.01
C GLU A 117 7.30 -7.67 7.70
N LEU A 118 6.96 -6.78 6.75
CA LEU A 118 7.87 -5.70 6.34
C LEU A 118 8.26 -4.79 7.50
N PHE A 119 7.27 -4.29 8.25
CA PHE A 119 7.50 -3.35 9.34
C PHE A 119 8.16 -4.02 10.55
N GLU A 120 7.88 -5.30 10.82
CA GLU A 120 8.60 -6.04 11.87
C GLU A 120 10.09 -6.20 11.49
N VAL A 121 10.38 -6.61 10.26
CA VAL A 121 11.75 -6.70 9.74
C VAL A 121 12.46 -5.34 9.77
N ALA A 122 11.76 -4.26 9.44
CA ALA A 122 12.30 -2.90 9.50
C ALA A 122 12.68 -2.50 10.93
N GLU A 123 11.82 -2.76 11.91
CA GLU A 123 12.13 -2.49 13.32
C GLU A 123 13.31 -3.33 13.83
N ASP A 124 13.36 -4.60 13.46
CA ASP A 124 14.41 -5.52 13.90
C ASP A 124 15.79 -5.21 13.30
N LEU A 125 15.85 -4.86 12.01
CA LEU A 125 17.12 -4.64 11.31
C LEU A 125 17.63 -3.20 11.40
N LEU A 126 16.75 -2.20 11.31
CA LEU A 126 17.16 -0.80 11.24
C LEU A 126 17.13 -0.13 12.62
N GLY A 127 16.23 -0.59 13.50
CA GLY A 127 16.00 0.02 14.80
C GLY A 127 15.35 1.40 14.70
N ARG A 128 14.82 1.85 15.84
CA ARG A 128 14.00 3.07 15.92
C ARG A 128 14.69 4.34 15.44
N GLU A 129 15.96 4.55 15.78
CA GLU A 129 16.65 5.79 15.42
C GLU A 129 16.91 5.92 13.92
N ALA A 130 17.21 4.82 13.24
CA ALA A 130 17.39 4.84 11.79
C ALA A 130 16.04 5.09 11.09
N LEU A 131 14.98 4.42 11.53
CA LEU A 131 13.63 4.63 11.01
C LEU A 131 13.15 6.08 11.20
N ALA A 132 13.41 6.67 12.37
CA ALA A 132 13.08 8.07 12.63
C ALA A 132 13.82 9.04 11.69
N ARG A 133 15.08 8.75 11.35
CA ARG A 133 15.83 9.55 10.37
C ARG A 133 15.32 9.34 8.95
N LEU A 134 15.05 8.11 8.55
CA LEU A 134 14.62 7.79 7.19
C LEU A 134 13.22 8.35 6.87
N LEU A 135 12.27 8.16 7.79
CA LEU A 135 10.86 8.47 7.57
C LEU A 135 10.42 9.81 8.19
N GLY A 136 11.20 10.38 9.09
CA GLY A 136 10.88 11.63 9.78
C GLY A 136 11.36 12.90 9.07
N HIS A 137 11.98 12.81 7.88
CA HIS A 137 12.42 13.99 7.16
C HIS A 137 11.23 14.70 6.46
N PRO A 138 10.89 15.96 6.84
CA PRO A 138 10.17 16.83 5.93
C PRO A 138 11.09 17.11 4.75
N GLY A 139 10.60 16.93 3.54
CA GLY A 139 11.37 17.01 2.30
C GLY A 139 12.39 18.14 2.27
N HIS A 140 13.60 17.80 1.82
CA HIS A 140 14.68 18.73 1.59
C HIS A 140 14.47 19.54 0.31
#